data_AF-A0A2G4T050-F1
#
_entry.id   AF-A0A2G4T050-F1
#
_cell.length_a   1.000
_cell.length_b   1.000
_cell.length_c   1.000
_cell.angle_alpha   90.00
_cell.angle_beta   90.00
_cell.angle_gamma   90.00
#
_symmetry.space_group_name_H-M   'P 1'
#
loop_
_entity.id
_entity.type
_entity.pdbx_description
1 polymer ?
#
loop_
_entity_poly.entity_id
_entity_poly.type
_entity_poly.pdbx_seq_one_letter_code
_entity_poly.pdbx_strand_id
1 'polypeptide(L)'
;MASFSTMRVDAPSLFSLLNHAKSNNLLPLRDSDNFVIGSQDQARHHKDSVFTSIFDLEAVFSICKQPGLAFAQNITSLPGAKSVEMLGTRLKPNKFHCHNDLSVKQGSFDKVLHDPVVIQECQNRLKSYEQRLKN
;
A
#
# COMPACT_ATOMS: atom_id res chain seq x y z
N MET A 1 -12.87 23.53 29.59
CA MET A 1 -12.81 23.23 28.15
C MET A 1 -12.71 21.72 28.01
N ALA A 2 -13.73 21.06 27.43
CA ALA A 2 -13.66 19.62 27.19
C ALA A 2 -12.69 19.35 26.03
N SER A 3 -11.59 18.64 26.30
CA SER A 3 -10.69 18.14 25.26
C SER A 3 -11.37 16.95 24.61
N PHE A 4 -12.08 17.16 23.50
CA PHE A 4 -12.59 16.05 22.69
C PHE A 4 -11.41 15.39 22.00
N SER A 5 -10.99 14.22 22.50
CA SER A 5 -9.96 13.44 21.85
C SER A 5 -10.48 12.94 20.50
N THR A 6 -9.87 13.39 19.41
CA THR A 6 -10.14 12.87 18.06
C THR A 6 -9.81 11.37 18.02
N MET A 7 -10.75 10.56 17.56
CA MET A 7 -10.53 9.14 17.32
C MET A 7 -9.86 8.96 15.98
N ARG A 8 -8.69 8.31 15.96
CA ARG A 8 -7.99 7.92 14.72
C ARG A 8 -8.37 6.51 14.36
N VAL A 9 -8.73 6.31 13.10
CA VAL A 9 -9.08 5.02 12.51
C VAL A 9 -8.06 4.73 11.43
N ASP A 10 -7.14 3.82 11.76
CA ASP A 10 -6.12 3.27 10.86
C ASP A 10 -6.29 1.73 10.73
N ALA A 11 -5.49 1.08 9.90
CA ALA A 11 -5.63 -0.35 9.65
C ALA A 11 -5.50 -1.21 10.94
N PRO A 12 -4.56 -0.94 11.87
CA PRO A 12 -4.53 -1.61 13.18
C PRO A 12 -5.77 -1.39 14.03
N SER A 13 -6.29 -0.16 14.07
CA SER A 13 -7.49 0.17 14.83
C SER A 13 -8.71 -0.53 14.25
N LEU A 14 -8.85 -0.57 12.91
CA LEU A 14 -9.90 -1.32 12.21
C LEU A 14 -9.78 -2.82 12.46
N PHE A 15 -8.58 -3.37 12.34
CA PHE A 15 -8.32 -4.77 12.66
C PHE A 15 -8.74 -5.11 14.09
N SER A 16 -8.40 -4.25 15.05
CA SER A 16 -8.76 -4.43 16.46
C SER A 16 -10.26 -4.32 16.68
N LEU A 17 -10.92 -3.35 16.04
CA LEU A 17 -12.36 -3.15 16.12
C LEU A 17 -13.12 -4.35 15.56
N LEU A 18 -12.73 -4.83 14.38
CA LEU A 18 -13.35 -5.99 13.72
C LEU A 18 -13.08 -7.28 14.49
N ASN A 19 -11.88 -7.43 15.05
CA ASN A 19 -11.56 -8.57 15.91
C ASN A 19 -12.24 -8.52 17.27
N HIS A 20 -12.44 -7.34 17.86
CA HIS A 20 -13.19 -7.19 19.09
C HIS A 20 -14.69 -7.43 18.83
N ALA A 21 -15.19 -7.08 17.64
CA ALA A 21 -16.53 -7.40 17.17
C ALA A 21 -16.72 -8.88 16.77
N LYS A 22 -15.72 -9.76 16.97
CA LYS A 22 -15.80 -11.21 16.68
C LYS A 22 -16.89 -11.96 17.47
N SER A 23 -17.54 -11.32 18.45
CA SER A 23 -18.80 -11.85 18.99
C SER A 23 -19.94 -11.89 17.96
N ASN A 24 -19.82 -11.21 16.81
CA ASN A 24 -20.91 -10.96 15.86
C ASN A 24 -20.68 -11.55 14.45
N ASN A 25 -19.87 -12.61 14.27
CA ASN A 25 -19.69 -13.30 12.97
C ASN A 25 -19.16 -12.41 11.81
N LEU A 26 -18.24 -11.48 12.08
CA LEU A 26 -17.58 -10.76 10.97
C LEU A 26 -16.62 -11.66 10.19
N LEU A 27 -16.62 -11.49 8.86
CA LEU A 27 -15.72 -12.18 7.94
C LEU A 27 -14.25 -11.94 8.32
N PRO A 28 -13.39 -12.97 8.24
CA PRO A 28 -11.97 -12.79 8.48
C PRO A 28 -11.39 -11.79 7.48
N LEU A 29 -10.64 -10.81 7.98
CA LEU A 29 -9.85 -9.91 7.12
C LEU A 29 -8.84 -10.74 6.35
N ARG A 30 -8.83 -10.59 5.03
CA ARG A 30 -7.89 -11.29 4.15
C ARG A 30 -7.09 -10.30 3.33
N ASP A 31 -5.86 -10.68 3.00
CA ASP A 31 -5.04 -9.93 2.05
C ASP A 31 -5.41 -10.24 0.59
N SER A 32 -4.68 -9.65 -0.36
CA SER A 32 -4.86 -9.87 -1.79
C SER A 32 -4.63 -11.32 -2.23
N ASP A 33 -3.78 -12.05 -1.51
CA ASP A 33 -3.46 -13.45 -1.76
C ASP A 33 -4.37 -14.40 -0.96
N ASN A 34 -5.45 -13.86 -0.39
CA ASN A 34 -6.46 -14.58 0.37
C ASN A 34 -5.95 -15.18 1.71
N PHE A 35 -4.80 -14.74 2.21
CA PHE A 35 -4.32 -15.10 3.54
C PHE A 35 -5.05 -14.31 4.62
N VAL A 36 -5.33 -14.97 5.73
CA VAL A 36 -6.00 -14.34 6.87
C VAL A 36 -5.01 -13.43 7.59
N ILE A 37 -5.39 -12.16 7.72
CA ILE A 37 -4.66 -11.19 8.55
C ILE A 37 -4.95 -11.56 10.00
N GLY A 38 -3.92 -12.02 10.72
CA GLY A 38 -4.04 -12.56 12.08
C GLY A 38 -3.57 -11.62 13.18
N SER A 39 -2.89 -10.52 12.85
CA SER A 39 -2.32 -9.59 13.83
C SER A 39 -2.44 -8.13 13.40
N GLN A 40 -2.32 -7.22 14.37
CA GLN A 40 -2.26 -5.78 14.10
C GLN A 40 -1.07 -5.41 13.23
N ASP A 41 0.08 -6.06 13.39
CA ASP A 41 1.26 -5.78 12.57
C ASP A 41 1.05 -6.22 11.11
N GLN A 42 0.43 -7.39 10.89
CA GLN A 42 0.02 -7.76 9.53
C GLN A 42 -1.00 -6.77 8.95
N ALA A 43 -1.92 -6.22 9.76
CA ALA A 43 -2.83 -5.17 9.32
C ALA A 43 -2.10 -3.86 8.94
N ARG A 44 -0.97 -3.53 9.58
CA ARG A 44 -0.12 -2.38 9.19
C ARG A 44 0.53 -2.55 7.84
N HIS A 45 0.87 -3.78 7.48
CA HIS A 45 1.49 -4.09 6.18
C HIS A 45 0.45 -4.23 5.07
N HIS A 46 -0.73 -4.76 5.37
CA HIS A 46 -1.81 -4.99 4.39
C HIS A 46 -2.94 -3.98 4.53
N LYS A 47 -2.59 -2.68 4.61
CA LYS A 47 -3.57 -1.61 4.85
C LYS A 47 -4.63 -1.55 3.77
N ASP A 48 -4.24 -1.69 2.50
CA ASP A 48 -5.16 -1.70 1.37
C ASP A 48 -6.25 -2.75 1.56
N SER A 49 -5.85 -3.99 1.88
CA SER A 49 -6.78 -5.10 2.07
C SER A 49 -7.71 -4.91 3.26
N VAL A 50 -7.20 -4.37 4.38
CA VAL A 50 -8.03 -4.07 5.56
C VAL A 50 -9.08 -3.01 5.25
N PHE A 51 -8.69 -1.94 4.57
CA PHE A 51 -9.64 -0.88 4.20
C PHE A 51 -10.62 -1.35 3.12
N THR A 52 -10.18 -2.11 2.12
CA THR A 52 -11.04 -2.66 1.05
C THR A 52 -12.08 -3.63 1.59
N SER A 53 -11.81 -4.29 2.73
CA SER A 53 -12.78 -5.17 3.37
C SER A 53 -13.99 -4.45 3.98
N ILE A 54 -13.90 -3.14 4.23
CA ILE A 54 -14.97 -2.35 4.87
C ILE A 54 -15.50 -1.28 3.92
N PHE A 55 -14.60 -0.65 3.17
CA PHE A 55 -14.88 0.49 2.31
C PHE A 55 -14.69 0.10 0.85
N ASP A 56 -15.58 0.62 0.00
CA ASP A 56 -15.33 0.66 -1.43
C ASP A 56 -14.22 1.69 -1.72
N LEU A 57 -12.97 1.20 -1.77
CA LEU A 57 -11.82 2.07 -2.02
C LEU A 57 -11.85 2.69 -3.42
N GLU A 58 -12.49 2.07 -4.42
CA GLU A 58 -12.60 2.65 -5.76
C GLU A 58 -13.47 3.92 -5.73
N ALA A 59 -14.59 3.86 -5.00
CA ALA A 59 -15.42 5.03 -4.75
C ALA A 59 -14.66 6.11 -3.94
N VAL A 60 -13.95 5.72 -2.89
CA VAL A 60 -13.16 6.66 -2.06
C VAL A 60 -12.08 7.34 -2.89
N PHE A 61 -11.33 6.59 -3.71
CA PHE A 61 -10.31 7.14 -4.59
C PHE A 61 -10.91 8.07 -5.64
N SER A 62 -12.07 7.73 -6.21
CA SER A 62 -12.77 8.58 -7.18
C SER A 62 -13.16 9.94 -6.58
N ILE A 63 -13.64 9.95 -5.33
CA ILE A 63 -13.95 11.18 -4.60
C ILE A 63 -12.66 11.97 -4.30
N CYS A 64 -11.59 11.30 -3.88
CA CYS A 64 -10.31 11.94 -3.56
C CYS A 64 -9.58 12.48 -4.80
N LYS A 65 -9.82 11.90 -5.98
CA LYS A 65 -9.21 12.33 -7.25
C LYS A 65 -9.69 13.71 -7.68
N GLN A 66 -10.94 14.08 -7.40
CA GLN A 66 -11.50 15.40 -7.76
C GLN A 66 -10.68 16.57 -7.21
N PRO A 67 -10.28 16.59 -5.91
CA PRO A 67 -9.39 17.62 -5.37
C PRO A 67 -7.89 17.36 -5.60
N GLY A 68 -7.50 16.30 -6.31
CA GLY A 68 -6.10 15.89 -6.47
C GLY A 68 -5.46 15.35 -5.19
N LEU A 69 -6.25 14.65 -4.37
CA LEU A 69 -5.83 14.05 -3.11
C LEU A 69 -5.63 12.54 -3.30
N ALA A 70 -4.56 11.99 -2.74
CA ALA A 70 -4.40 10.55 -2.57
C ALA A 70 -4.77 10.17 -1.14
N PHE A 71 -5.70 9.24 -0.98
CA PHE A 71 -6.17 8.80 0.33
C PHE A 71 -5.06 8.10 1.12
N ALA A 72 -4.83 8.52 2.37
CA ALA A 72 -3.72 8.03 3.20
C ALA A 72 -4.13 6.90 4.17
N GLN A 73 -5.31 6.30 3.97
CA GLN A 73 -5.81 5.18 4.80
C GLN A 73 -5.79 5.49 6.30
N ASN A 74 -6.21 6.71 6.62
CA ASN A 74 -6.29 7.23 7.96
C ASN A 74 -7.47 8.19 8.03
N ILE A 75 -8.42 7.86 8.90
CA ILE A 75 -9.67 8.60 9.08
C ILE A 75 -9.68 9.14 10.50
N THR A 76 -9.99 10.42 10.65
CA THR A 76 -10.17 11.06 11.95
C THR A 76 -11.66 11.34 12.17
N SER A 77 -12.17 10.91 13.33
CA SER A 77 -13.54 11.18 13.75
C SER A 77 -13.52 11.94 15.07
N LEU A 78 -14.25 13.04 15.13
CA LEU A 78 -14.47 13.79 16.36
C LEU A 78 -15.74 13.25 17.03
N PRO A 79 -15.71 12.89 18.32
CA PRO A 79 -16.90 12.48 19.05
C PRO A 79 -17.99 13.56 18.95
N GLY A 80 -19.18 13.20 18.45
CA GLY A 80 -20.31 14.12 18.25
C GLY A 80 -20.34 14.84 16.89
N ALA A 81 -19.31 14.69 16.05
CA ALA A 81 -19.36 15.17 14.67
C ALA A 81 -20.22 14.26 13.79
N LYS A 82 -21.00 14.85 12.89
CA LYS A 82 -21.80 14.11 11.88
C LYS A 82 -20.97 13.66 10.67
N SER A 83 -19.74 14.16 10.56
CA SER A 83 -18.81 13.89 9.46
C SER A 83 -17.49 13.36 9.99
N VAL A 84 -16.82 12.55 9.17
CA VAL A 84 -15.46 12.08 9.40
C VAL A 84 -14.50 12.81 8.46
N GLU A 85 -13.30 13.08 8.95
CA GLU A 85 -12.23 13.69 8.16
C GLU A 85 -11.37 12.58 7.56
N MET A 86 -11.28 12.54 6.24
CA MET A 86 -10.37 11.65 5.54
C MET A 86 -9.07 12.40 5.26
N LEU A 87 -7.96 11.87 5.79
CA LEU A 87 -6.65 12.44 5.54
C LEU A 87 -6.08 11.87 4.24
N GLY A 88 -5.41 12.73 3.48
CA GLY A 88 -4.77 12.35 2.24
C GLY A 88 -3.59 13.25 1.91
N THR A 89 -2.74 12.78 1.01
CA THR A 89 -1.62 13.57 0.49
C THR A 89 -2.06 14.29 -0.77
N ARG A 90 -1.90 15.61 -0.80
CA ARG A 90 -2.16 16.39 -2.01
C ARG A 90 -1.09 16.06 -3.04
N LEU A 91 -1.52 15.55 -4.19
CA LEU A 91 -0.64 15.39 -5.34
C LEU A 91 -0.35 16.80 -5.84
N LYS A 92 0.89 17.27 -5.64
CA LYS A 92 1.33 18.48 -6.34
C LYS A 92 1.17 18.19 -7.84
N PRO A 93 0.56 19.08 -8.65
CA PRO A 93 0.69 18.99 -10.08
C PRO A 93 2.17 19.24 -10.38
N ASN A 94 2.94 18.15 -10.38
CA ASN A 94 4.25 18.17 -10.99
C ASN A 94 4.01 18.62 -12.43
N LYS A 95 4.82 19.56 -12.91
CA LYS A 95 4.89 19.94 -14.34
C LYS A 95 5.37 18.80 -15.24
N PHE A 96 5.12 17.55 -14.85
CA PHE A 96 5.44 16.34 -15.55
C PHE A 96 4.13 15.60 -15.74
N HIS A 97 3.59 15.73 -16.96
CA HIS A 97 2.71 14.73 -17.52
C HIS A 97 3.32 13.34 -17.26
N CYS A 98 2.69 12.50 -16.44
CA CYS A 98 2.80 11.06 -16.60
C CYS A 98 1.44 10.43 -16.34
N HIS A 99 0.84 9.95 -17.43
CA HIS A 99 -0.19 8.93 -17.50
C HIS A 99 0.02 7.81 -16.47
N ASN A 100 -1.08 7.14 -16.10
CA ASN A 100 -1.04 5.76 -15.57
C ASN A 100 0.06 4.97 -16.29
N ASP A 101 1.14 4.62 -15.61
CA ASP A 101 1.97 3.51 -16.06
C ASP A 101 2.91 3.04 -14.95
N LEU A 102 2.86 1.74 -14.67
CA LEU A 102 3.81 1.03 -13.82
C LEU A 102 5.23 0.98 -14.42
N SER A 103 5.51 1.69 -15.53
CA SER A 103 6.73 1.58 -16.31
C SER A 103 7.92 2.45 -15.86
N VAL A 104 7.75 3.42 -14.94
CA VAL A 104 8.83 4.39 -14.62
C VAL A 104 9.98 3.80 -13.78
N LYS A 105 9.87 2.57 -13.27
CA LYS A 105 11.00 1.90 -12.59
C LYS A 105 11.92 1.08 -13.51
N GLN A 106 11.63 0.93 -14.80
CA GLN A 106 12.48 0.15 -15.72
C GLN A 106 13.70 0.94 -16.23
N GLY A 107 13.57 2.24 -16.46
CA GLY A 107 14.59 3.03 -17.15
C GLY A 107 15.96 3.17 -16.45
N SER A 108 16.05 2.86 -15.15
CA SER A 108 17.35 2.81 -14.46
C SER A 108 18.00 1.43 -14.48
N PHE A 109 17.20 0.36 -14.55
CA PHE A 109 17.72 -1.01 -14.60
C PHE A 109 18.11 -1.41 -16.02
N ASP A 110 17.38 -0.96 -17.04
CA ASP A 110 17.70 -1.24 -18.45
C ASP A 110 19.08 -0.69 -18.83
N LYS A 111 19.47 0.47 -18.29
CA LYS A 111 20.80 1.05 -18.51
C LYS A 111 21.93 0.22 -17.91
N VAL A 112 21.70 -0.36 -16.73
CA VAL A 112 22.67 -1.22 -16.03
C VAL A 112 22.76 -2.58 -16.72
N LEU A 113 21.65 -3.09 -17.25
CA LEU A 113 21.62 -4.36 -17.99
C LEU A 113 22.42 -4.30 -19.30
N HIS A 114 22.50 -3.11 -19.92
CA HIS A 114 23.28 -2.86 -21.13
C HIS A 114 24.69 -2.33 -20.87
N ASP A 115 25.12 -2.21 -19.61
CA ASP A 115 26.47 -1.78 -19.28
C ASP A 115 27.49 -2.86 -19.68
N PRO A 116 28.49 -2.54 -20.52
CA PRO A 116 29.48 -3.52 -20.98
C PRO A 116 30.25 -4.19 -19.84
N VAL A 117 30.44 -3.51 -18.70
CA VAL A 117 31.11 -4.07 -17.51
C VAL A 117 30.23 -5.15 -16.87
N VAL A 118 28.94 -4.88 -16.73
CA VAL A 118 27.97 -5.81 -16.14
C VAL A 118 27.79 -7.03 -17.02
N ILE A 119 27.69 -6.84 -18.34
CA ILE A 119 27.61 -7.94 -19.32
C ILE A 119 28.87 -8.81 -19.25
N GLN A 120 30.06 -8.20 -19.20
CA GLN A 120 31.32 -8.92 -19.15
C GLN A 120 31.47 -9.75 -17.86
N GLU A 121 31.09 -9.21 -16.71
CA GLU A 121 31.14 -9.95 -15.45
C GLU A 121 30.17 -11.13 -15.43
N CYS A 122 28.96 -10.96 -15.95
CA CYS A 122 27.99 -12.04 -16.11
C CYS A 122 28.52 -13.17 -16.99
N GLN A 123 29.16 -12.84 -18.11
CA GLN A 123 29.79 -13.84 -19.00
C GLN A 123 30.95 -14.57 -18.31
N ASN A 124 31.77 -13.87 -17.53
CA ASN A 124 32.87 -14.49 -16.79
C ASN A 124 32.37 -15.46 -15.72
N ARG A 125 31.28 -15.11 -15.03
CA ARG A 125 30.62 -15.99 -14.05
C ARG A 125 30.03 -17.24 -14.72
N LEU A 126 29.35 -17.08 -15.86
CA LEU A 126 28.82 -18.22 -16.63
C LEU A 126 29.93 -19.20 -17.03
N LYS A 127 31.03 -18.70 -17.57
CA LYS A 127 32.20 -19.54 -17.92
C LYS A 127 32.78 -20.27 -16.70
N SER A 128 32.85 -19.60 -15.55
CA SER A 128 33.29 -20.22 -14.29
C SER A 128 32.38 -21.36 -13.85
N TYR A 129 31.06 -21.22 -13.99
CA TYR A 129 30.11 -22.29 -13.69
C TYR A 129 30.23 -23.47 -14.65
N GLU A 130 30.35 -23.21 -15.95
CA GLU A 130 30.53 -24.27 -16.95
C GLU A 130 31.84 -25.07 -16.74
N GLN A 131 32.91 -24.39 -16.33
CA GLN A 131 34.18 -25.04 -15.98
C GLN A 131 34.03 -25.95 -14.76
N ARG A 132 33.23 -25.53 -13.76
CA ARG A 132 32.96 -26.31 -12.53
C ARG A 132 32.04 -27.51 -12.76
N LEU A 133 31.22 -27.50 -13.81
CA LEU A 133 30.37 -28.64 -14.17
C LEU A 133 31.10 -29.69 -15.01
N LYS A 134 32.27 -29.34 -15.58
CA LYS A 134 33.09 -30.23 -16.42
C LYS A 134 34.25 -30.89 -15.66
N ASN A 135 34.43 -30.55 -14.38
CA ASN A 135 35.36 -31.19 -13.43
C ASN A 135 34.56 -31.96 -12.39
#